data_AF-A0A520ESR9-F1
#
_entry.id   AF-A0A520ESR9-F1
#
_cell.length_a   1.000
_cell.length_b   1.000
_cell.length_c   1.000
_cell.angle_alpha   90.00
_cell.angle_beta   90.00
_cell.angle_gamma   90.00
#
_symmetry.space_group_name_H-M   'P 1'
#
loop_
_entity.id
_entity.type
_entity.pdbx_description
1 polymer ?
#
loop_
_entity_poly.entity_id
_entity_poly.type
_entity_poly.pdbx_seq_one_letter_code
_entity_poly.pdbx_strand_id
1 'polypeptide(L)' 'IAEYRGDALTGRVLRIENKGTKETVLTEASVAPSSALAVSIAEPKLAPGRVTTAYLVSRNGN' A
#
# COMPACT_ATOMS: atom_id res chain seq x y z
N ILE A 1 -5.32 -6.46 9.65
CA ILE A 1 -4.96 -5.16 9.03
C ILE A 1 -5.11 -4.11 10.12
N ALA A 2 -4.14 -3.21 10.26
CA ALA A 2 -4.16 -2.15 11.26
C ALA A 2 -4.42 -0.79 10.58
N GLU A 3 -5.23 0.03 11.23
CA GLU A 3 -5.54 1.40 10.81
C GLU A 3 -5.33 2.33 12.00
N TYR A 4 -4.67 3.45 11.74
CA TYR A 4 -4.51 4.56 12.66
C TYR A 4 -5.37 5.74 12.16
N ARG A 5 -6.17 6.34 13.05
CA ARG A 5 -6.95 7.55 12.78
C ARG A 5 -6.61 8.61 13.82
N GLY A 6 -5.92 9.66 13.40
CA GLY A 6 -5.78 10.89 14.16
C GLY A 6 -6.69 11.99 13.60
N ASP A 7 -6.61 13.21 14.14
CA ASP A 7 -7.53 14.30 13.75
C ASP A 7 -7.39 14.71 12.27
N ALA A 8 -6.15 14.82 11.78
CA ALA A 8 -5.86 15.26 10.41
C ALA A 8 -5.44 14.14 9.45
N LEU A 9 -5.01 12.99 9.99
CA LEU A 9 -4.33 11.94 9.22
C LEU A 9 -4.92 10.56 9.50
N THR A 10 -4.97 9.75 8.44
CA THR A 10 -5.24 8.31 8.50
C THR A 10 -4.02 7.55 8.01
N GLY A 11 -3.55 6.58 8.80
CA GLY A 11 -2.50 5.63 8.45
C GLY A 11 -3.09 4.23 8.25
N ARG A 12 -2.72 3.53 7.18
CA ARG A 12 -3.21 2.18 6.87
C ARG A 12 -2.06 1.25 6.51
N VAL A 13 -2.21 -0.02 6.89
CA VAL A 13 -1.29 -1.10 6.51
C VAL A 13 -2.01 -2.04 5.54
N LEU A 14 -1.54 -2.09 4.30
CA LEU A 14 -2.09 -2.96 3.25
C LEU A 14 -1.24 -4.22 3.13
N ARG A 15 -1.89 -5.38 3.12
CA ARG A 15 -1.26 -6.65 2.74
C ARG A 15 -1.58 -6.92 1.27
N ILE A 16 -0.56 -7.06 0.44
CA ILE A 16 -0.71 -7.23 -1.01
C ILE A 16 -0.09 -8.56 -1.41
N GLU A 17 -0.85 -9.37 -2.15
CA GLU A 17 -0.44 -10.69 -2.61
C GLU A 17 -0.48 -10.74 -4.13
N ASN A 18 0.59 -11.21 -4.76
CA ASN A 18 0.57 -11.49 -6.18
C ASN A 18 -0.14 -12.83 -6.44
N LYS A 19 -1.43 -12.76 -6.78
CA LYS A 19 -2.23 -13.93 -7.18
C LYS A 19 -2.09 -14.32 -8.65
N GLY A 20 -1.28 -13.60 -9.42
CA GLY A 20 -0.98 -13.91 -10.80
C GLY A 20 0.07 -15.00 -10.96
N THR A 21 0.36 -15.35 -12.22
CA THR A 21 1.35 -16.38 -12.58
C THR A 21 2.72 -15.81 -12.98
N LYS A 22 2.87 -14.48 -12.98
CA LYS A 22 4.11 -13.77 -13.35
C LYS A 22 4.54 -12.81 -12.26
N GLU A 23 5.84 -12.50 -12.21
CA GLU A 23 6.35 -11.43 -11.35
C GLU A 23 5.68 -10.10 -11.70
N THR A 24 5.36 -9.32 -10.66
CA THR A 24 4.79 -7.99 -10.79
C THR A 24 5.59 -7.01 -9.95
N VAL A 25 5.82 -5.81 -10.51
CA VAL A 25 6.44 -4.70 -9.78
C VAL A 25 5.33 -3.76 -9.32
N LEU A 26 5.17 -3.62 -8.01
CA LEU A 26 4.28 -2.63 -7.42
C LEU A 26 4.93 -1.25 -7.49
N THR A 27 4.13 -0.27 -7.87
CA THR A 27 4.47 1.14 -7.80
C THR A 27 3.55 1.84 -6.82
N GLU A 28 3.95 3.00 -6.30
CA GLU A 28 3.12 3.79 -5.40
C GLU A 28 1.75 4.09 -6.01
N ALA A 29 1.71 4.44 -7.29
CA ALA A 29 0.46 4.70 -8.03
C ALA A 29 -0.45 3.46 -8.19
N SER A 30 0.11 2.25 -8.16
CA SER A 30 -0.70 1.01 -8.16
C SER A 30 -1.29 0.66 -6.80
N VAL A 31 -0.69 1.16 -5.72
CA VAL A 31 -1.04 0.83 -4.34
C VAL A 31 -1.92 1.92 -3.70
N ALA A 32 -1.76 3.16 -4.13
CA ALA A 32 -2.38 4.31 -3.50
C ALA A 32 -2.98 5.30 -4.51
N PRO A 33 -4.06 5.99 -4.14
CA PRO A 33 -4.58 7.10 -4.93
C PRO A 33 -3.59 8.27 -4.94
N SER A 34 -3.70 9.14 -5.94
CA SER A 34 -2.87 10.36 -6.07
C SER A 34 -3.01 11.35 -4.91
N SER A 35 -4.10 11.27 -4.14
CA SER A 35 -4.32 12.06 -2.93
C SER A 35 -3.60 11.52 -1.68
N ALA A 36 -2.90 10.38 -1.80
CA ALA A 36 -2.05 9.88 -0.73
C ALA A 36 -0.94 10.87 -0.43
N LEU A 37 -0.65 11.07 0.85
CA LEU A 37 0.47 11.90 1.26
C LEU A 37 1.81 11.15 1.20
N ALA A 38 1.78 9.87 1.53
CA ALA A 38 2.97 9.03 1.52
C ALA A 38 2.59 7.55 1.34
N VAL A 39 3.46 6.83 0.65
CA VAL A 39 3.37 5.38 0.46
C VAL A 39 4.76 4.80 0.70
N SER A 40 4.82 3.65 1.36
CA SER A 40 6.05 2.86 1.47
C SER A 40 5.70 1.40 1.21
N ILE A 41 6.46 0.74 0.34
CA ILE A 41 6.26 -0.66 -0.03
C ILE A 41 7.51 -1.43 0.41
N ALA A 42 7.34 -2.43 1.27
CA ALA A 42 8.48 -3.16 1.85
C ALA A 42 9.28 -3.95 0.80
N GLU A 43 8.57 -4.68 -0.06
CA GLU A 43 9.13 -5.39 -1.22
C GLU A 43 8.26 -5.09 -2.44
N PRO A 44 8.72 -4.26 -3.40
CA PRO A 44 7.95 -3.90 -4.57
C PRO A 44 7.97 -4.98 -5.67
N LYS A 45 8.96 -5.89 -5.70
CA LYS A 45 9.00 -6.98 -6.69
C LYS A 45 8.37 -8.23 -6.10
N LEU A 46 7.17 -8.57 -6.55
CA LEU A 46 6.47 -9.77 -6.09
C LEU A 46 6.46 -10.85 -7.15
N ALA A 47 7.23 -11.90 -6.90
CA ALA A 47 7.05 -13.18 -7.58
C ALA A 47 5.64 -13.78 -7.31
N PRO A 48 5.15 -14.71 -8.14
CA PRO A 48 3.87 -15.38 -7.93
C PRO A 48 3.72 -15.97 -6.53
N GLY A 49 2.56 -15.74 -5.90
CA GLY A 49 2.24 -16.22 -4.54
C GLY A 49 2.97 -15.49 -3.41
N ARG A 50 3.87 -14.53 -3.70
CA ARG A 50 4.50 -13.71 -2.67
C ARG A 50 3.52 -12.68 -2.12
N VAL A 51 3.80 -12.27 -0.89
CA VAL A 51 3.04 -11.26 -0.14
C VAL A 51 4.00 -10.17 0.31
N THR A 52 3.57 -8.92 0.21
CA THR A 52 4.27 -7.75 0.75
C THR A 52 3.33 -6.93 1.62
N THR A 53 3.91 -5.98 2.34
CA THR A 53 3.16 -4.97 3.10
C THR A 53 3.46 -3.59 2.54
N ALA A 54 2.41 -2.77 2.43
CA ALA A 54 2.54 -1.35 2.12
C ALA A 54 1.93 -0.50 3.23
N TYR A 55 2.60 0.60 3.55
CA TYR A 55 2.13 1.62 4.48
C TYR A 55 1.62 2.81 3.68
N LEU A 56 0.42 3.28 4.02
CA LEU A 56 -0.25 4.38 3.34
C LEU A 56 -0.65 5.45 4.36
N VAL A 57 -0.32 6.71 4.07
CA VAL A 57 -0.75 7.88 4.85
C VAL A 57 -1.59 8.79 3.96
N SER A 58 -2.75 9.22 4.47
CA SER A 58 -3.67 10.14 3.78
C SER A 58 -4.21 11.20 4.74
N ARG A 59 -4.62 12.36 4.22
CA ARG A 59 -5.39 13.35 4.99
C ARG A 59 -6.82 12.85 5.21
N ASN A 60 -7.40 13.24 6.34
CA ASN A 60 -8.81 13.03 6.59
C ASN A 60 -9.65 14.04 5.79
N GLY A 61 -10.77 13.59 5.21
CA GLY A 61 -11.74 14.48 4.57
C GLY A 61 -11.31 15.07 3.23
N ASN A 62 -10.90 14.22 2.29
CA ASN A 62 -10.76 14.61 0.88
C ASN A 62 -12.12 14.56 0.18
#